data_AF-A0A0F7IHL6-F1
#
_entry.id   AF-A0A0F7IHL6-F1
#
_cell.length_a   1.000
_cell.length_b   1.000
_cell.length_c   1.000
_cell.angle_alpha   90.00
_cell.angle_beta   90.00
_cell.angle_gamma   90.00
#
_symmetry.space_group_name_H-M   'P 1'
#
loop_
_entity.id
_entity.type
_entity.pdbx_description
1 polymer ?
#
loop_
_entity_poly.entity_id
_entity_poly.type
_entity_poly.pdbx_seq_one_letter_code
_entity_poly.pdbx_strand_id
1 'polypeptide(L)'
;MGWGFEMKKTIKWITIALATMMMSIGAVNALKFTIDGDLTDWGITPTEIETGLNCNPNATVCTGDVWKPEYVGMASPRWVVEDDVDPQYAITNPESYDFGPHFAGYGANFWIYKEPKVNGRIQPSPHNGLLYGTWGDDFDVEAIYVDEDADYLYVAAVVSAPPDGYQNLGWPRGAAGDLALDVRTDIPGGFGGYDFGVRLGTWDGDGGAVQFGIYRTDEDRDWHEAVDYDSNSPVVVDTANATLVGNAIGAYINASEKWGIWEYVRNLKDSTYDKKPIYIVELAIPKTKIGLTNGTFIVDRYFKVHLSEVGCGNDAGNVSIPEFVTLIAPIGLIIGVVSAIHYRRGAK
;
A
#
# COMPACT_ATOMS: atom_id res chain seq x y z
N MET A 1 -36.62 -53.43 -26.26
CA MET A 1 -36.93 -52.85 -24.94
C MET A 1 -35.70 -52.46 -24.09
N GLY A 2 -34.46 -52.47 -24.61
CA GLY A 2 -33.25 -52.21 -23.79
C GLY A 2 -32.71 -50.77 -23.76
N TRP A 3 -33.15 -49.89 -24.66
CA TRP A 3 -32.51 -48.58 -24.85
C TRP A 3 -32.96 -47.50 -23.83
N GLY A 4 -34.17 -47.63 -23.29
CA GLY A 4 -34.70 -46.67 -22.32
C GLY A 4 -34.17 -46.81 -20.89
N PHE A 5 -33.55 -47.95 -20.56
CA PHE A 5 -33.03 -48.22 -19.22
C PHE A 5 -31.60 -47.69 -19.03
N GLU A 6 -30.75 -47.83 -20.05
CA GLU A 6 -29.38 -47.32 -20.05
C GLU A 6 -29.35 -45.78 -20.11
N MET A 7 -30.21 -45.15 -20.92
CA MET A 7 -30.28 -43.69 -21.04
C MET A 7 -30.66 -43.00 -19.71
N LYS A 8 -31.53 -43.64 -18.90
CA LYS A 8 -31.90 -43.14 -17.57
C LYS A 8 -30.77 -43.24 -16.56
N LYS A 9 -29.89 -44.26 -16.67
CA LYS A 9 -28.69 -44.37 -15.83
C LYS A 9 -27.67 -43.29 -16.22
N THR A 10 -27.43 -43.09 -17.52
CA THR A 10 -26.47 -42.09 -18.01
C THR A 10 -26.89 -40.67 -17.62
N ILE A 11 -28.18 -40.31 -17.76
CA ILE A 11 -28.69 -39.00 -17.33
C ILE A 11 -28.53 -38.83 -15.82
N LYS A 12 -28.82 -39.85 -15.01
CA LYS A 12 -28.68 -39.79 -13.54
C LYS A 12 -27.23 -39.56 -13.10
N TRP A 13 -26.26 -40.19 -13.77
CA TRP A 13 -24.84 -39.98 -13.48
C TRP A 13 -24.34 -38.60 -13.94
N ILE A 14 -24.82 -38.09 -15.08
CA ILE A 14 -24.51 -36.73 -15.55
C ILE A 14 -25.08 -35.68 -14.58
N THR A 15 -26.33 -35.85 -14.11
CA THR A 15 -26.94 -34.93 -13.14
C THR A 15 -26.22 -34.95 -11.79
N ILE A 16 -25.79 -36.13 -11.31
CA ILE A 16 -25.01 -36.23 -10.07
C ILE A 16 -23.65 -35.57 -10.26
N ALA A 17 -22.94 -35.84 -11.37
CA ALA A 17 -21.66 -35.20 -11.65
C ALA A 17 -21.77 -33.67 -11.73
N LEU A 18 -22.80 -33.14 -12.41
CA LEU A 18 -23.08 -31.69 -12.47
C LEU A 18 -23.43 -31.12 -11.10
N ALA A 19 -24.23 -31.81 -10.29
CA ALA A 19 -24.58 -31.37 -8.93
C ALA A 19 -23.34 -31.38 -8.00
N THR A 20 -22.46 -32.37 -8.11
CA THR A 20 -21.20 -32.42 -7.35
C THR A 20 -20.22 -31.33 -7.81
N MET A 21 -20.16 -31.05 -9.12
CA MET A 21 -19.35 -29.95 -9.69
C MET A 21 -19.90 -28.56 -9.30
N MET A 22 -21.22 -28.42 -9.15
CA MET A 22 -21.87 -27.19 -8.67
C MET A 22 -21.71 -27.00 -7.16
N MET A 23 -21.62 -28.09 -6.37
CA MET A 23 -21.35 -28.03 -4.94
C MET A 23 -19.87 -27.76 -4.61
N SER A 24 -18.96 -27.88 -5.57
CA SER A 24 -17.54 -27.50 -5.42
C SER A 24 -17.24 -26.01 -5.67
N ILE A 25 -18.24 -25.18 -5.99
CA ILE A 25 -18.07 -23.74 -6.27
C ILE A 25 -18.28 -22.87 -5.00
N GLY A 26 -18.25 -23.49 -3.82
CA GLY A 26 -18.41 -22.81 -2.54
C GLY A 26 -17.22 -23.03 -1.61
N ALA A 27 -15.99 -23.08 -2.14
CA ALA A 27 -14.84 -22.81 -1.28
C ALA A 27 -14.95 -21.33 -0.91
N VAL A 28 -15.39 -21.05 0.32
CA VAL A 28 -15.04 -19.78 0.96
C VAL A 28 -13.52 -19.80 1.01
N ASN A 29 -12.87 -19.14 0.04
CA ASN A 29 -11.41 -19.08 0.02
C ASN A 29 -11.00 -18.45 1.35
N ALA A 30 -10.22 -19.20 2.14
CA ALA A 30 -9.56 -18.62 3.30
C ALA A 30 -8.70 -17.47 2.79
N LEU A 31 -8.72 -16.34 3.51
CA LEU A 31 -7.85 -15.21 3.19
C LEU A 31 -6.39 -15.71 3.16
N LYS A 32 -5.61 -15.18 2.23
CA LYS A 32 -4.17 -15.46 2.13
C LYS A 32 -3.43 -14.99 3.39
N PHE A 33 -3.88 -13.87 3.95
CA PHE A 33 -3.38 -13.26 5.18
C PHE A 33 -4.47 -13.18 6.23
N THR A 34 -4.10 -13.28 7.50
CA THR A 34 -4.98 -13.06 8.63
C THR A 34 -4.96 -11.57 8.96
N ILE A 35 -6.09 -10.90 8.78
CA ILE A 35 -6.19 -9.46 9.05
C ILE A 35 -6.45 -9.23 10.54
N ASP A 36 -5.38 -9.13 11.33
CA ASP A 36 -5.45 -8.95 12.79
C ASP A 36 -4.40 -7.98 13.37
N GLY A 37 -3.66 -7.33 12.46
CA GLY A 37 -2.60 -6.39 12.77
C GLY A 37 -1.28 -7.07 13.13
N ASP A 38 -1.11 -8.39 12.93
CA ASP A 38 0.12 -9.15 13.18
C ASP A 38 0.79 -9.55 11.87
N LEU A 39 1.91 -8.89 11.55
CA LEU A 39 2.62 -9.07 10.29
C LEU A 39 3.45 -10.37 10.20
N THR A 40 3.31 -11.30 11.15
CA THR A 40 4.07 -12.56 11.12
C THR A 40 3.71 -13.47 9.94
N ASP A 41 2.50 -13.36 9.40
CA ASP A 41 2.08 -14.07 8.18
C ASP A 41 2.58 -13.38 6.88
N TRP A 42 2.96 -12.10 6.96
CA TRP A 42 3.81 -11.43 5.98
C TRP A 42 5.28 -11.84 6.11
N GLY A 43 5.67 -12.40 7.27
CA GLY A 43 7.02 -12.81 7.61
C GLY A 43 7.81 -11.77 8.40
N ILE A 44 7.15 -10.71 8.88
CA ILE A 44 7.75 -9.62 9.65
C ILE A 44 7.49 -9.86 11.13
N THR A 45 8.54 -9.81 11.94
CA THR A 45 8.44 -9.99 13.39
C THR A 45 8.31 -8.67 14.13
N PRO A 46 7.70 -8.67 15.33
CA PRO A 46 7.72 -7.53 16.25
C PRO A 46 9.09 -6.88 16.46
N THR A 47 10.15 -7.70 16.55
CA THR A 47 11.51 -7.19 16.73
C THR A 47 12.02 -6.48 15.49
N GLU A 48 11.70 -6.96 14.29
CA GLU A 48 12.09 -6.27 13.06
C GLU A 48 11.41 -4.91 12.94
N ILE A 49 10.14 -4.80 13.34
CA ILE A 49 9.43 -3.52 13.42
C ILE A 49 10.11 -2.58 14.43
N GLU A 50 10.48 -3.07 15.61
CA GLU A 50 11.16 -2.26 16.64
C GLU A 50 12.56 -1.79 16.21
N THR A 51 13.23 -2.54 15.33
CA THR A 51 14.61 -2.25 14.90
C THR A 51 14.68 -1.69 13.49
N GLY A 52 13.68 -0.91 13.08
CA GLY A 52 13.69 -0.19 11.80
C GLY A 52 13.75 -1.12 10.59
N LEU A 53 12.93 -2.18 10.62
CA LEU A 53 12.77 -3.19 9.55
C LEU A 53 14.10 -3.68 8.96
N ASN A 54 15.07 -3.86 9.88
CA ASN A 54 16.37 -4.49 9.73
C ASN A 54 17.45 -3.59 9.12
N CYS A 55 17.69 -2.44 9.76
CA CYS A 55 19.01 -1.81 9.79
C CYS A 55 19.71 -2.12 11.12
N ASN A 56 20.98 -2.52 11.08
CA ASN A 56 21.76 -2.67 12.31
C ASN A 56 21.79 -1.30 13.01
N PRO A 57 21.32 -1.17 14.27
CA PRO A 57 21.21 0.11 14.97
C PRO A 57 22.58 0.78 15.25
N ASN A 58 23.69 0.10 14.95
CA ASN A 58 25.05 0.65 15.03
C ASN A 58 25.68 0.90 13.65
N ALA A 59 24.95 0.67 12.55
CA ALA A 59 25.46 0.90 11.20
C ALA A 59 25.31 2.36 10.81
N THR A 60 26.40 2.98 10.34
CA THR A 60 26.37 4.36 9.82
C THR A 60 25.74 4.45 8.43
N VAL A 61 25.47 3.30 7.79
CA VAL A 61 24.77 3.15 6.51
C VAL A 61 24.05 1.80 6.51
N CYS A 62 22.74 1.78 6.28
CA CYS A 62 21.97 0.55 6.08
C CYS A 62 22.36 -0.06 4.72
N THR A 63 23.13 -1.15 4.72
CA THR A 63 23.77 -1.69 3.48
C THR A 63 23.22 -3.04 2.99
N GLY A 64 21.99 -3.39 3.34
CA GLY A 64 21.25 -4.46 2.64
C GLY A 64 20.82 -5.67 3.46
N ASP A 65 20.74 -5.52 4.79
CA ASP A 65 20.11 -6.52 5.66
C ASP A 65 18.66 -6.14 6.01
N VAL A 66 17.98 -5.29 5.21
CA VAL A 66 16.55 -4.99 5.45
C VAL A 66 15.69 -6.23 5.35
N TRP A 67 14.56 -6.21 6.08
CA TRP A 67 13.55 -7.23 5.96
C TRP A 67 13.18 -7.41 4.50
N LYS A 68 13.18 -8.66 4.06
CA LYS A 68 12.79 -9.06 2.72
C LYS A 68 11.89 -10.28 2.86
N PRO A 69 10.89 -10.44 1.99
CA PRO A 69 10.07 -11.64 1.98
C PRO A 69 10.97 -12.88 1.78
N GLU A 70 11.12 -13.72 2.80
CA GLU A 70 12.00 -14.92 2.73
C GLU A 70 11.34 -16.11 2.02
N TYR A 71 10.08 -15.99 1.58
CA TYR A 71 9.29 -17.14 1.10
C TYR A 71 9.05 -17.18 -0.42
N VAL A 72 9.42 -18.32 -1.03
CA VAL A 72 9.27 -18.65 -2.47
C VAL A 72 7.82 -19.02 -2.87
N GLY A 73 6.86 -18.87 -1.93
CA GLY A 73 5.44 -19.24 -2.11
C GLY A 73 4.47 -18.07 -2.09
N MET A 74 4.92 -16.88 -1.70
CA MET A 74 4.16 -15.64 -1.86
C MET A 74 4.37 -15.15 -3.30
N ALA A 75 3.31 -14.67 -3.92
CA ALA A 75 3.37 -14.14 -5.28
C ALA A 75 4.07 -12.77 -5.27
N SER A 76 5.38 -12.75 -4.99
CA SER A 76 6.26 -11.59 -5.08
C SER A 76 5.61 -10.29 -4.57
N PRO A 77 5.45 -10.10 -3.25
CA PRO A 77 4.86 -8.87 -2.73
C PRO A 77 5.67 -7.66 -3.21
N ARG A 78 4.97 -6.56 -3.47
CA ARG A 78 5.61 -5.25 -3.66
C ARG A 78 5.73 -4.59 -2.31
N TRP A 79 6.82 -3.89 -2.07
CA TRP A 79 7.02 -3.27 -0.79
C TRP A 79 7.91 -2.03 -0.90
N VAL A 80 7.69 -1.11 0.03
CA VAL A 80 8.55 0.02 0.34
C VAL A 80 8.75 -0.01 1.85
N VAL A 81 10.00 0.14 2.26
CA VAL A 81 10.41 0.31 3.65
C VAL A 81 11.21 1.60 3.69
N GLU A 82 10.69 2.56 4.43
CA GLU A 82 11.28 3.85 4.76
C GLU A 82 11.31 3.91 6.27
N ASP A 83 12.43 4.10 6.91
CA ASP A 83 12.42 4.31 8.36
C ASP A 83 13.36 5.46 8.66
N ASP A 84 12.83 6.43 9.40
CA ASP A 84 13.44 7.73 9.67
C ASP A 84 13.88 8.51 8.42
N VAL A 85 14.84 9.43 8.60
CA VAL A 85 15.41 10.29 7.55
C VAL A 85 16.32 9.50 6.61
N ASP A 86 16.24 9.77 5.30
CA ASP A 86 17.19 9.22 4.32
C ASP A 86 18.65 9.46 4.77
N PRO A 87 19.47 8.38 4.90
CA PRO A 87 20.85 8.47 5.37
C PRO A 87 21.72 9.47 4.58
N GLN A 88 21.37 9.81 3.34
CA GLN A 88 22.07 10.81 2.55
C GLN A 88 22.00 12.22 3.17
N TYR A 89 20.99 12.50 4.00
CA TYR A 89 20.81 13.77 4.69
C TYR A 89 21.36 13.76 6.12
N ALA A 90 21.41 12.58 6.77
CA ALA A 90 21.87 12.39 8.14
C ALA A 90 23.30 12.90 8.41
N ILE A 91 24.21 12.73 7.44
CA ILE A 91 25.64 13.07 7.61
C ILE A 91 25.88 14.60 7.60
N THR A 92 24.97 15.38 7.04
CA THR A 92 25.20 16.82 6.78
C THR A 92 24.23 17.75 7.50
N ASN A 93 23.15 17.23 8.10
CA ASN A 93 22.17 18.05 8.79
C ASN A 93 22.12 17.75 10.31
N PRO A 94 22.50 18.72 11.17
CA PRO A 94 22.31 18.60 12.62
C PRO A 94 20.83 18.50 13.07
N GLU A 95 19.88 18.68 12.14
CA GLU A 95 18.43 18.54 12.38
C GLU A 95 17.89 17.13 12.13
N SER A 96 18.73 16.17 11.72
CA SER A 96 18.33 14.75 11.64
C SER A 96 18.19 14.16 13.04
N TYR A 97 17.04 13.53 13.32
CA TYR A 97 16.75 12.93 14.62
C TYR A 97 17.22 11.48 14.68
N ASP A 98 17.01 10.72 13.61
CA ASP A 98 17.60 9.41 13.35
C ASP A 98 17.65 9.15 11.82
N PHE A 99 18.12 7.97 11.39
CA PHE A 99 18.13 7.56 9.99
C PHE A 99 18.04 6.04 9.83
N GLY A 100 17.31 5.60 8.81
CA GLY A 100 17.05 4.19 8.60
C GLY A 100 16.98 3.78 7.13
N PRO A 101 16.48 2.58 6.86
CA PRO A 101 16.40 2.00 5.52
C PRO A 101 15.48 2.80 4.57
N HIS A 102 15.86 2.89 3.29
CA HIS A 102 15.02 3.47 2.22
C HIS A 102 15.09 2.55 1.00
N PHE A 103 14.27 1.52 1.03
CA PHE A 103 14.28 0.43 0.05
C PHE A 103 12.90 0.22 -0.54
N ALA A 104 12.88 -0.13 -1.82
CA ALA A 104 11.68 -0.60 -2.48
C ALA A 104 11.97 -1.92 -3.20
N GLY A 105 10.98 -2.77 -3.32
CA GLY A 105 11.21 -4.13 -3.78
C GLY A 105 10.02 -4.86 -4.37
N TYR A 106 10.35 -6.04 -4.89
CA TYR A 106 9.42 -7.00 -5.47
C TYR A 106 9.90 -8.42 -5.23
N GLY A 107 9.13 -9.15 -4.43
CA GLY A 107 9.60 -10.40 -3.85
C GLY A 107 10.94 -10.18 -3.16
N ALA A 108 11.92 -11.01 -3.50
CA ALA A 108 13.27 -10.93 -2.93
C ALA A 108 14.20 -9.89 -3.61
N ASN A 109 13.75 -9.25 -4.70
CA ASN A 109 14.55 -8.21 -5.37
C ASN A 109 14.24 -6.86 -4.75
N PHE A 110 15.26 -6.03 -4.57
CA PHE A 110 15.08 -4.68 -4.03
C PHE A 110 16.06 -3.69 -4.65
N TRP A 111 15.79 -2.42 -4.47
CA TRP A 111 16.67 -1.30 -4.78
C TRP A 111 16.59 -0.26 -3.68
N ILE A 112 17.70 0.44 -3.46
CA ILE A 112 17.74 1.63 -2.62
C ILE A 112 17.15 2.77 -3.45
N TYR A 113 16.25 3.56 -2.87
CA TYR A 113 15.83 4.83 -3.45
C TYR A 113 16.38 6.00 -2.63
N LYS A 114 16.27 7.18 -3.22
CA LYS A 114 16.68 8.43 -2.59
C LYS A 114 15.45 9.27 -2.39
N GLU A 115 15.18 9.58 -1.14
CA GLU A 115 14.01 10.33 -0.73
C GLU A 115 14.19 11.80 -1.16
N PRO A 116 13.27 12.36 -1.97
CA PRO A 116 13.38 13.73 -2.42
C PRO A 116 12.94 14.69 -1.31
N LYS A 117 13.68 15.79 -1.13
CA LYS A 117 13.19 16.86 -0.26
C LYS A 117 11.87 17.44 -0.76
N VAL A 118 10.85 17.44 0.07
CA VAL A 118 9.57 18.11 -0.21
C VAL A 118 9.62 19.56 0.24
N ASN A 119 9.31 20.50 -0.65
CA ASN A 119 9.39 21.94 -0.38
C ASN A 119 10.75 22.40 0.19
N GLY A 120 11.83 21.72 -0.20
CA GLY A 120 13.19 21.97 0.29
C GLY A 120 13.50 21.44 1.69
N ARG A 121 12.56 20.75 2.33
CA ARG A 121 12.69 20.13 3.66
C ARG A 121 13.00 18.63 3.53
N ILE A 122 13.87 18.15 4.41
CA ILE A 122 14.11 16.72 4.60
C ILE A 122 12.88 16.12 5.27
N GLN A 123 12.48 14.93 4.84
CA GLN A 123 11.41 14.16 5.44
C GLN A 123 12.01 13.02 6.29
N PRO A 124 11.22 12.42 7.19
CA PRO A 124 9.91 12.87 7.68
C PRO A 124 9.94 14.28 8.30
N SER A 125 8.91 15.05 8.02
CA SER A 125 8.79 16.44 8.44
C SER A 125 7.39 16.74 8.96
N PRO A 126 7.29 17.09 10.25
CA PRO A 126 7.08 18.51 10.49
C PRO A 126 8.27 19.08 11.26
N HIS A 127 9.26 19.58 10.52
CA HIS A 127 10.40 20.34 11.05
C HIS A 127 10.00 21.59 11.90
N ASN A 128 8.70 21.86 12.11
CA ASN A 128 8.22 23.05 12.82
C ASN A 128 7.74 22.81 14.27
N GLY A 129 7.91 21.63 14.88
CA GLY A 129 7.50 21.43 16.27
C GLY A 129 6.02 21.74 16.51
N LEU A 130 5.19 21.44 15.50
CA LEU A 130 3.76 21.78 15.45
C LEU A 130 2.97 21.08 16.56
N LEU A 131 3.46 19.93 17.01
CA LEU A 131 3.13 19.31 18.27
C LEU A 131 4.15 19.76 19.31
N TYR A 132 3.82 20.82 20.07
CA TYR A 132 4.43 21.18 21.36
C TYR A 132 5.94 20.92 21.58
N GLY A 133 6.80 21.23 20.61
CA GLY A 133 8.26 21.07 20.76
C GLY A 133 8.77 19.64 20.73
N THR A 134 7.96 18.67 20.26
CA THR A 134 8.46 17.39 19.75
C THR A 134 8.98 17.61 18.33
N TRP A 135 10.19 17.13 18.09
CA TRP A 135 10.81 17.05 16.77
C TRP A 135 10.66 15.60 16.32
N GLY A 136 10.23 15.36 15.07
CA GLY A 136 10.20 14.02 14.46
C GLY A 136 8.88 13.23 14.60
N ASP A 137 8.80 12.17 13.80
CA ASP A 137 7.94 10.96 13.75
C ASP A 137 6.48 10.93 14.23
N ASP A 138 5.87 12.08 14.52
CA ASP A 138 4.44 12.05 14.83
C ASP A 138 3.62 11.64 13.58
N PHE A 139 4.19 11.79 12.39
CA PHE A 139 3.61 11.32 11.16
C PHE A 139 4.68 10.70 10.25
N ASP A 140 4.62 9.39 10.02
CA ASP A 140 5.51 8.65 9.14
C ASP A 140 4.85 7.33 8.68
N VAL A 141 5.18 6.89 7.47
CA VAL A 141 4.81 5.58 6.93
C VAL A 141 6.06 4.73 6.77
N GLU A 142 6.37 4.02 7.84
CA GLU A 142 7.58 3.21 7.98
C GLU A 142 7.68 2.08 6.93
N ALA A 143 6.53 1.55 6.54
CA ALA A 143 6.48 0.57 5.47
C ALA A 143 5.10 0.42 4.87
N ILE A 144 5.09 0.01 3.61
CA ILE A 144 3.92 -0.51 2.94
C ILE A 144 4.27 -1.79 2.19
N TYR A 145 3.42 -2.81 2.34
CA TYR A 145 3.51 -4.10 1.68
C TYR A 145 2.21 -4.35 0.93
N VAL A 146 2.31 -4.84 -0.30
CA VAL A 146 1.17 -5.15 -1.15
C VAL A 146 1.34 -6.51 -1.79
N ASP A 147 0.32 -7.34 -1.66
CA ASP A 147 0.21 -8.64 -2.31
C ASP A 147 -1.25 -8.88 -2.70
N GLU A 148 -1.54 -9.97 -3.41
CA GLU A 148 -2.89 -10.29 -3.85
C GLU A 148 -3.12 -11.81 -3.93
N ASP A 149 -4.40 -12.18 -3.94
CA ASP A 149 -4.86 -13.51 -4.37
C ASP A 149 -5.96 -13.38 -5.42
N ALA A 150 -6.76 -14.42 -5.66
CA ALA A 150 -7.83 -14.34 -6.66
C ALA A 150 -8.94 -13.34 -6.28
N ASP A 151 -9.22 -13.12 -5.00
CA ASP A 151 -10.41 -12.41 -4.54
C ASP A 151 -10.08 -11.05 -3.89
N TYR A 152 -8.87 -10.89 -3.35
CA TYR A 152 -8.47 -9.73 -2.57
C TYR A 152 -7.12 -9.15 -3.02
N LEU A 153 -7.03 -7.83 -2.90
CA LEU A 153 -5.78 -7.09 -2.78
C LEU A 153 -5.49 -6.93 -1.28
N TYR A 154 -4.28 -7.28 -0.86
CA TYR A 154 -3.84 -7.19 0.52
C TYR A 154 -2.84 -6.05 0.67
N VAL A 155 -3.02 -5.26 1.72
CA VAL A 155 -2.10 -4.18 2.08
C VAL A 155 -1.77 -4.32 3.55
N ALA A 156 -0.49 -4.29 3.89
CA ALA A 156 -0.01 -4.08 5.25
C ALA A 156 0.81 -2.81 5.29
N ALA A 157 0.68 -2.03 6.36
CA ALA A 157 1.49 -0.85 6.57
C ALA A 157 1.87 -0.70 8.04
N VAL A 158 3.04 -0.09 8.27
CA VAL A 158 3.50 0.36 9.58
C VAL A 158 3.50 1.88 9.53
N VAL A 159 2.85 2.51 10.49
CA VAL A 159 2.58 3.96 10.48
C VAL A 159 2.66 4.55 11.88
N SER A 160 2.93 5.85 11.97
CA SER A 160 3.09 6.56 13.24
C SER A 160 1.80 7.27 13.72
N ALA A 161 0.87 7.59 12.82
CA ALA A 161 -0.40 8.20 13.25
C ALA A 161 -1.36 7.17 13.90
N PRO A 162 -2.11 7.56 14.94
CA PRO A 162 -3.22 6.74 15.45
C PRO A 162 -4.42 6.79 14.49
N PRO A 163 -5.36 5.83 14.58
CA PRO A 163 -6.56 5.82 13.73
C PRO A 163 -7.44 7.08 13.88
N ASP A 164 -7.48 7.72 15.04
CA ASP A 164 -8.20 8.98 15.24
C ASP A 164 -7.36 10.22 14.91
N GLY A 165 -6.11 10.05 14.50
CA GLY A 165 -5.18 11.11 14.21
C GLY A 165 -4.87 12.02 15.42
N TYR A 166 -4.16 13.11 15.16
CA TYR A 166 -3.80 14.13 16.15
C TYR A 166 -4.81 15.28 16.11
N GLN A 167 -5.94 15.08 16.79
CA GLN A 167 -7.09 16.01 16.75
C GLN A 167 -6.75 17.47 17.12
N ASN A 168 -5.74 17.68 17.95
CA ASN A 168 -5.28 19.01 18.37
C ASN A 168 -4.67 19.83 17.22
N LEU A 169 -4.34 19.22 16.08
CA LEU A 169 -3.84 19.91 14.88
C LEU A 169 -4.96 20.44 13.98
N GLY A 170 -6.20 20.01 14.21
CA GLY A 170 -7.36 20.39 13.39
C GLY A 170 -7.51 19.57 12.11
N TRP A 171 -8.72 19.58 11.54
CA TRP A 171 -9.07 18.83 10.34
C TRP A 171 -8.75 19.60 9.05
N PRO A 172 -8.30 18.94 7.95
CA PRO A 172 -7.89 17.53 7.86
C PRO A 172 -6.46 17.29 8.36
N ARG A 173 -5.72 18.35 8.72
CA ARG A 173 -4.28 18.33 9.03
C ARG A 173 -3.82 17.22 9.97
N GLY A 174 -4.59 16.94 11.02
CA GLY A 174 -4.21 15.94 12.02
C GLY A 174 -4.71 14.54 11.71
N ALA A 175 -5.39 14.28 10.58
CA ALA A 175 -5.94 12.96 10.30
C ALA A 175 -4.82 11.95 9.95
N ALA A 176 -5.12 10.66 10.16
CA ALA A 176 -4.16 9.56 9.96
C ALA A 176 -3.74 9.31 8.50
N GLY A 177 -4.40 9.97 7.53
CA GLY A 177 -4.24 9.62 6.12
C GLY A 177 -5.06 8.39 5.71
N ASP A 178 -5.29 8.25 4.42
CA ASP A 178 -6.07 7.20 3.77
C ASP A 178 -5.29 6.59 2.60
N LEU A 179 -5.63 5.35 2.27
CA LEU A 179 -4.98 4.61 1.18
C LEU A 179 -5.61 4.97 -0.16
N ALA A 180 -4.87 5.55 -1.09
CA ALA A 180 -5.28 5.79 -2.47
C ALA A 180 -4.81 4.66 -3.41
N LEU A 181 -5.68 4.29 -4.36
CA LEU A 181 -5.50 3.14 -5.25
C LEU A 181 -5.79 3.52 -6.70
N ASP A 182 -4.83 3.29 -7.58
CA ASP A 182 -4.95 3.36 -9.04
C ASP A 182 -4.81 1.93 -9.57
N VAL A 183 -5.96 1.35 -9.92
CA VAL A 183 -6.08 -0.08 -10.25
C VAL A 183 -6.70 -0.29 -11.62
N ARG A 184 -7.12 0.80 -12.29
CA ARG A 184 -7.76 0.75 -13.60
C ARG A 184 -7.04 1.66 -14.58
N THR A 185 -6.94 1.20 -15.82
CA THR A 185 -6.35 1.96 -16.93
C THR A 185 -7.40 2.58 -17.85
N ASP A 186 -8.68 2.26 -17.66
CA ASP A 186 -9.75 2.59 -18.60
C ASP A 186 -10.46 3.91 -18.30
N ILE A 187 -10.29 4.45 -17.09
CA ILE A 187 -10.91 5.69 -16.63
C ILE A 187 -9.81 6.56 -16.00
N PRO A 188 -9.71 7.86 -16.35
CA PRO A 188 -8.87 8.78 -15.60
C PRO A 188 -9.39 8.86 -14.16
N GLY A 189 -8.57 8.50 -13.18
CA GLY A 189 -8.90 8.70 -11.77
C GLY A 189 -8.99 10.18 -11.40
N GLY A 190 -9.36 10.46 -10.14
CA GLY A 190 -9.44 11.81 -9.58
C GLY A 190 -8.07 12.42 -9.30
N PHE A 191 -7.92 13.05 -8.12
CA PHE A 191 -6.67 13.73 -7.75
C PHE A 191 -5.48 12.76 -7.85
N GLY A 192 -4.44 13.13 -8.59
CA GLY A 192 -3.25 12.28 -8.76
C GLY A 192 -3.47 11.01 -9.61
N GLY A 193 -4.67 10.82 -10.18
CA GLY A 193 -5.02 9.67 -11.03
C GLY A 193 -5.51 8.43 -10.28
N TYR A 194 -5.83 8.53 -8.99
CA TYR A 194 -6.35 7.39 -8.21
C TYR A 194 -7.85 7.15 -8.47
N ASP A 195 -8.24 5.88 -8.59
CA ASP A 195 -9.61 5.44 -8.83
C ASP A 195 -10.42 5.27 -7.54
N PHE A 196 -9.76 4.85 -6.47
CA PHE A 196 -10.39 4.50 -5.20
C PHE A 196 -9.57 4.99 -4.01
N GLY A 197 -10.26 5.21 -2.89
CA GLY A 197 -9.67 5.42 -1.57
C GLY A 197 -10.19 4.40 -0.56
N VAL A 198 -9.35 3.92 0.34
CA VAL A 198 -9.75 3.15 1.52
C VAL A 198 -9.51 3.99 2.76
N ARG A 199 -10.59 4.23 3.49
CA ARG A 199 -10.56 5.00 4.73
C ARG A 199 -9.80 4.24 5.81
N LEU A 200 -8.71 4.77 6.35
CA LEU A 200 -7.99 4.13 7.46
C LEU A 200 -8.37 4.75 8.80
N GLY A 201 -8.51 6.08 8.83
CA GLY A 201 -8.80 6.81 10.04
C GLY A 201 -10.28 6.78 10.47
N THR A 202 -10.52 6.87 11.77
CA THR A 202 -11.86 7.02 12.37
C THR A 202 -12.28 8.48 12.54
N TRP A 203 -11.33 9.41 12.62
CA TRP A 203 -11.66 10.82 12.72
C TRP A 203 -12.07 11.35 11.36
N ASP A 204 -13.25 11.94 11.29
CA ASP A 204 -13.78 12.59 10.10
C ASP A 204 -14.40 13.94 10.46
N GLY A 205 -13.90 15.00 9.85
CA GLY A 205 -14.46 16.35 10.00
C GLY A 205 -15.88 16.46 9.44
N ASP A 206 -16.24 15.60 8.49
CA ASP A 206 -17.51 15.63 7.77
C ASP A 206 -18.56 14.64 8.36
N GLY A 207 -18.16 13.83 9.34
CA GLY A 207 -19.04 13.02 10.21
C GLY A 207 -19.67 11.78 9.56
N GLY A 208 -19.17 11.32 8.41
CA GLY A 208 -19.73 10.22 7.62
C GLY A 208 -18.79 9.05 7.33
N ALA A 209 -17.52 9.13 7.71
CA ALA A 209 -16.53 8.11 7.40
C ALA A 209 -16.82 6.76 8.08
N VAL A 210 -16.71 5.71 7.29
CA VAL A 210 -16.67 4.33 7.77
C VAL A 210 -15.21 3.89 7.74
N GLN A 211 -14.64 3.54 8.89
CA GLN A 211 -13.29 2.98 8.92
C GLN A 211 -13.26 1.70 8.06
N PHE A 212 -12.25 1.62 7.19
CA PHE A 212 -12.09 0.62 6.13
C PHE A 212 -13.16 0.64 5.04
N GLY A 213 -13.94 1.72 4.97
CA GLY A 213 -14.83 2.00 3.85
C GLY A 213 -14.01 2.21 2.57
N ILE A 214 -14.48 1.60 1.47
CA ILE A 214 -13.90 1.75 0.14
C ILE A 214 -14.76 2.74 -0.62
N TYR A 215 -14.13 3.83 -1.05
CA TYR A 215 -14.77 4.92 -1.75
C TYR A 215 -14.23 5.01 -3.18
N ARG A 216 -15.12 5.27 -4.13
CA ARG A 216 -14.73 5.64 -5.49
C ARG A 216 -14.41 7.12 -5.53
N THR A 217 -13.28 7.48 -6.13
CA THR A 217 -12.70 8.83 -6.11
C THR A 217 -12.38 9.29 -7.53
N ASP A 218 -13.41 9.49 -8.34
CA ASP A 218 -13.26 9.80 -9.77
C ASP A 218 -12.89 11.28 -10.01
N GLU A 219 -13.05 12.15 -9.01
CA GLU A 219 -12.84 13.60 -9.13
C GLU A 219 -11.85 14.13 -8.08
N ASP A 220 -11.17 15.23 -8.38
CA ASP A 220 -10.20 15.84 -7.45
C ASP A 220 -10.82 16.17 -6.08
N ARG A 221 -12.09 16.60 -6.07
CA ARG A 221 -12.85 16.95 -4.86
C ARG A 221 -13.21 15.75 -3.98
N ASP A 222 -12.96 14.52 -4.43
CA ASP A 222 -13.20 13.32 -3.65
C ASP A 222 -12.09 13.08 -2.61
N TRP A 223 -11.05 13.93 -2.63
CA TRP A 223 -9.94 13.93 -1.70
C TRP A 223 -9.76 15.31 -1.05
N HIS A 224 -9.41 15.29 0.24
CA HIS A 224 -8.73 16.41 0.87
C HIS A 224 -7.24 16.33 0.50
N GLU A 225 -6.64 17.49 0.25
CA GLU A 225 -5.21 17.66 -0.02
C GLU A 225 -4.41 17.78 1.28
N ALA A 226 -3.11 17.44 1.21
CA ALA A 226 -2.16 17.71 2.28
C ALA A 226 -2.08 19.22 2.55
N VAL A 227 -2.08 19.61 3.83
CA VAL A 227 -2.14 21.03 4.23
C VAL A 227 -0.76 21.69 4.27
N ASP A 228 0.27 20.94 4.67
CA ASP A 228 1.64 21.44 4.82
C ASP A 228 2.56 21.06 3.64
N TYR A 229 2.17 20.02 2.89
CA TYR A 229 2.98 19.41 1.84
C TYR A 229 2.11 19.00 0.64
N ASP A 230 1.57 19.98 -0.10
CA ASP A 230 0.63 19.77 -1.23
C ASP A 230 1.05 18.65 -2.21
N SER A 231 2.37 18.48 -2.44
CA SER A 231 2.90 17.42 -3.32
C SER A 231 2.72 15.99 -2.81
N ASN A 232 2.33 15.80 -1.54
CA ASN A 232 2.03 14.50 -0.93
C ASN A 232 0.53 14.15 -1.04
N SER A 233 -0.25 14.95 -1.75
CA SER A 233 -1.67 14.70 -2.00
C SER A 233 -1.89 13.57 -3.04
N PRO A 234 -2.98 12.79 -2.93
CA PRO A 234 -4.08 12.95 -1.99
C PRO A 234 -3.78 12.34 -0.61
N VAL A 235 -4.51 12.76 0.43
CA VAL A 235 -4.26 12.28 1.80
C VAL A 235 -5.47 11.66 2.47
N VAL A 236 -6.66 12.24 2.33
CA VAL A 236 -7.84 11.83 3.11
C VAL A 236 -9.04 11.85 2.18
N VAL A 237 -9.82 10.77 2.15
CA VAL A 237 -11.04 10.71 1.35
C VAL A 237 -12.03 11.76 1.87
N ASP A 238 -12.52 12.62 0.99
CA ASP A 238 -13.65 13.51 1.28
C ASP A 238 -14.93 12.68 1.17
N THR A 239 -15.43 12.19 2.30
CA THR A 239 -16.58 11.29 2.34
C THR A 239 -17.91 11.98 2.02
N ALA A 240 -17.94 13.32 1.97
CA ALA A 240 -19.11 14.08 1.54
C ALA A 240 -19.22 14.14 0.00
N ASN A 241 -18.10 14.01 -0.72
CA ASN A 241 -18.05 14.01 -2.18
C ASN A 241 -17.87 12.60 -2.77
N ALA A 242 -17.01 11.78 -2.18
CA ALA A 242 -16.69 10.44 -2.65
C ALA A 242 -17.85 9.44 -2.44
N THR A 243 -17.91 8.39 -3.25
CA THR A 243 -19.00 7.40 -3.19
C THR A 243 -18.55 6.11 -2.51
N LEU A 244 -19.15 5.75 -1.37
CA LEU A 244 -18.91 4.45 -0.71
C LEU A 244 -19.40 3.29 -1.61
N VAL A 245 -18.50 2.37 -1.96
CA VAL A 245 -18.78 1.21 -2.84
C VAL A 245 -18.65 -0.14 -2.14
N GLY A 246 -18.03 -0.18 -0.96
CA GLY A 246 -17.87 -1.39 -0.16
C GLY A 246 -17.06 -1.13 1.10
N ASN A 247 -16.66 -2.21 1.76
CA ASN A 247 -15.74 -2.16 2.90
C ASN A 247 -14.64 -3.19 2.65
N ALA A 248 -13.42 -2.85 3.07
CA ALA A 248 -12.36 -3.81 3.26
C ALA A 248 -12.55 -4.54 4.59
N ILE A 249 -11.93 -5.71 4.72
CA ILE A 249 -11.65 -6.29 6.04
C ILE A 249 -10.37 -5.60 6.51
N GLY A 250 -10.38 -5.00 7.69
CA GLY A 250 -9.25 -4.21 8.16
C GLY A 250 -8.94 -4.39 9.64
N ALA A 251 -7.67 -4.23 9.97
CA ALA A 251 -7.15 -4.08 11.32
C ALA A 251 -6.27 -2.82 11.38
N TYR A 252 -6.38 -2.05 12.46
CA TYR A 252 -5.53 -0.90 12.74
C TYR A 252 -5.22 -0.94 14.23
N ILE A 253 -4.06 -1.48 14.58
CA ILE A 253 -3.70 -1.79 15.96
C ILE A 253 -2.58 -0.88 16.47
N ASN A 254 -2.58 -0.60 17.77
CA ASN A 254 -1.45 0.00 18.44
C ASN A 254 -0.45 -1.11 18.81
N ALA A 255 0.64 -1.24 18.05
CA ALA A 255 1.66 -2.26 18.28
C ALA A 255 2.42 -1.99 19.59
N SER A 256 2.58 -0.72 19.96
CA SER A 256 3.20 -0.30 21.20
C SER A 256 2.46 -0.74 22.44
N GLU A 257 1.13 -0.67 22.44
CA GLU A 257 0.31 -1.18 23.53
C GLU A 257 0.23 -2.72 23.54
N LYS A 258 0.10 -3.33 22.36
CA LYS A 258 -0.08 -4.80 22.22
C LYS A 258 1.19 -5.57 22.58
N TRP A 259 2.35 -5.11 22.11
CA TRP A 259 3.61 -5.84 22.22
C TRP A 259 4.75 -5.07 22.89
N GLY A 260 4.54 -3.80 23.25
CA GLY A 260 5.59 -3.00 23.87
C GLY A 260 6.66 -2.52 22.89
N ILE A 261 6.38 -2.49 21.60
CA ILE A 261 7.26 -2.01 20.53
C ILE A 261 7.14 -0.49 20.44
N TRP A 262 8.23 0.24 20.62
CA TRP A 262 8.21 1.70 20.53
C TRP A 262 9.29 2.15 19.57
N GLU A 263 8.97 3.19 18.82
CA GLU A 263 9.97 3.95 18.10
C GLU A 263 10.63 4.93 19.10
N TYR A 264 11.93 5.14 18.96
CA TYR A 264 12.71 5.96 19.90
C TYR A 264 13.30 7.16 19.17
N VAL A 265 12.53 8.24 19.12
CA VAL A 265 12.94 9.49 18.47
C VAL A 265 13.87 10.30 19.35
N ARG A 266 15.00 10.73 18.81
CA ARG A 266 15.91 11.64 19.51
C ARG A 266 15.30 13.04 19.64
N ASN A 267 15.16 13.51 20.87
CA ASN A 267 14.82 14.89 21.16
C ASN A 267 16.02 15.82 20.90
N LEU A 268 15.95 16.62 19.83
CA LEU A 268 17.03 17.52 19.43
C LEU A 268 17.32 18.64 20.45
N LYS A 269 16.36 18.98 21.32
CA LYS A 269 16.50 20.08 22.28
C LYS A 269 17.41 19.73 23.45
N ASP A 270 17.36 18.50 23.92
CA ASP A 270 18.09 18.05 25.12
C ASP A 270 18.85 16.72 24.93
N SER A 271 18.85 16.16 23.72
CA SER A 271 19.48 14.88 23.38
C SER A 271 18.97 13.68 24.18
N THR A 272 17.75 13.76 24.70
CA THR A 272 17.03 12.60 25.23
C THR A 272 16.32 11.83 24.11
N TYR A 273 15.67 10.71 24.44
CA TYR A 273 14.88 9.93 23.49
C TYR A 273 13.43 9.88 23.99
N ASP A 274 12.50 10.26 23.12
CA ASP A 274 11.07 10.18 23.35
C ASP A 274 10.54 8.88 22.73
N LYS A 275 9.57 8.24 23.39
CA LYS A 275 8.91 7.05 22.85
C LYS A 275 7.73 7.48 21.99
N LYS A 276 7.69 7.02 20.75
CA LYS A 276 6.57 7.23 19.83
C LYS A 276 5.83 5.93 19.55
N PRO A 277 4.48 5.98 19.54
CA PRO A 277 3.69 4.78 19.28
C PRO A 277 3.77 4.39 17.81
N ILE A 278 3.93 3.10 17.55
CA ILE A 278 3.86 2.50 16.23
C ILE A 278 2.51 1.80 16.08
N TYR A 279 1.91 1.97 14.91
CA TYR A 279 0.67 1.30 14.55
C TYR A 279 0.85 0.40 13.34
N ILE A 280 0.04 -0.65 13.29
CA ILE A 280 0.00 -1.57 12.16
C ILE A 280 -1.38 -1.56 11.55
N VAL A 281 -1.41 -1.33 10.24
CA VAL A 281 -2.61 -1.41 9.40
C VAL A 281 -2.52 -2.66 8.55
N GLU A 282 -3.57 -3.46 8.53
CA GLU A 282 -3.73 -4.56 7.58
C GLU A 282 -5.10 -4.50 6.91
N LEU A 283 -5.14 -4.78 5.61
CA LEU A 283 -6.34 -4.73 4.80
C LEU A 283 -6.43 -5.96 3.89
N ALA A 284 -7.62 -6.52 3.77
CA ALA A 284 -8.04 -7.33 2.64
C ALA A 284 -9.16 -6.58 1.88
N ILE A 285 -8.83 -6.06 0.71
CA ILE A 285 -9.68 -5.23 -0.13
C ILE A 285 -10.30 -6.13 -1.22
N PRO A 286 -11.63 -6.38 -1.20
CA PRO A 286 -12.24 -7.26 -2.19
C PRO A 286 -12.13 -6.65 -3.59
N LYS A 287 -11.58 -7.41 -4.54
CA LYS A 287 -11.33 -6.96 -5.93
C LYS A 287 -12.58 -6.44 -6.62
N THR A 288 -13.72 -7.09 -6.37
CA THR A 288 -15.04 -6.65 -6.89
C THR A 288 -15.47 -5.26 -6.44
N LYS A 289 -14.91 -4.74 -5.34
CA LYS A 289 -15.22 -3.40 -4.81
C LYS A 289 -14.37 -2.30 -5.41
N ILE A 290 -13.23 -2.66 -5.98
CA ILE A 290 -12.31 -1.76 -6.68
C ILE A 290 -12.37 -1.96 -8.21
N GLY A 291 -13.52 -2.41 -8.72
CA GLY A 291 -13.77 -2.52 -10.16
C GLY A 291 -13.07 -3.68 -10.87
N LEU A 292 -12.44 -4.60 -10.14
CA LEU A 292 -11.76 -5.76 -10.70
C LEU A 292 -12.64 -7.01 -10.64
N THR A 293 -12.46 -7.93 -11.58
CA THR A 293 -13.06 -9.26 -11.51
C THR A 293 -12.16 -10.21 -10.71
N ASN A 294 -12.77 -11.14 -9.97
CA ASN A 294 -11.99 -12.17 -9.27
C ASN A 294 -11.12 -12.96 -10.25
N GLY A 295 -9.92 -13.31 -9.82
CA GLY A 295 -8.86 -13.91 -10.62
C GLY A 295 -8.04 -12.92 -11.43
N THR A 296 -8.35 -11.62 -11.41
CA THR A 296 -7.52 -10.58 -12.03
C THR A 296 -6.35 -10.26 -11.12
N PHE A 297 -5.12 -10.44 -11.60
CA PHE A 297 -3.87 -10.07 -10.91
C PHE A 297 -3.33 -8.77 -11.51
N ILE A 298 -3.01 -7.80 -10.65
CA ILE A 298 -2.63 -6.42 -11.04
C ILE A 298 -1.30 -5.95 -10.45
N VAL A 299 -0.85 -6.53 -9.33
CA VAL A 299 0.35 -6.12 -8.57
C VAL A 299 1.64 -6.36 -9.37
N ASP A 300 1.57 -7.17 -10.43
CA ASP A 300 2.67 -7.43 -11.36
C ASP A 300 2.60 -6.61 -12.68
N ARG A 301 1.54 -5.82 -12.91
CA ARG A 301 1.26 -5.18 -14.21
C ARG A 301 1.03 -3.68 -14.14
N TYR A 302 -0.08 -3.28 -13.55
CA TYR A 302 -0.56 -1.90 -13.49
C TYR A 302 -1.22 -1.74 -12.14
N PHE A 303 -0.54 -0.99 -11.29
CA PHE A 303 -0.99 -0.72 -9.95
C PHE A 303 -0.19 0.46 -9.43
N LYS A 304 -0.89 1.42 -8.83
CA LYS A 304 -0.29 2.38 -7.91
C LYS A 304 -1.07 2.36 -6.62
N VAL A 305 -0.32 2.36 -5.53
CA VAL A 305 -0.84 2.64 -4.19
C VAL A 305 -0.14 3.88 -3.69
N HIS A 306 -0.84 4.64 -2.88
CA HIS A 306 -0.30 5.78 -2.17
C HIS A 306 -0.96 5.81 -0.80
N LEU A 307 -0.14 5.89 0.24
CA LEU A 307 -0.59 6.10 1.59
C LEU A 307 0.25 7.24 2.10
N SER A 308 -0.38 8.34 2.45
CA SER A 308 0.29 9.52 3.00
C SER A 308 -0.47 9.98 4.23
N GLU A 309 0.28 10.30 5.28
CA GLU A 309 -0.28 10.95 6.46
C GLU A 309 -0.30 12.47 6.28
N VAL A 310 -1.40 13.12 6.67
CA VAL A 310 -1.68 14.53 6.30
C VAL A 310 -0.62 15.50 6.83
N GLY A 311 0.00 15.16 7.96
CA GLY A 311 0.99 15.98 8.65
C GLY A 311 2.41 15.88 8.11
N CYS A 312 2.69 14.94 7.20
CA CYS A 312 4.03 14.67 6.70
C CYS A 312 4.15 14.72 5.17
N GLY A 313 5.37 14.96 4.68
CA GLY A 313 5.69 15.07 3.26
C GLY A 313 6.40 13.85 2.67
N ASN A 314 7.07 13.03 3.48
CA ASN A 314 7.14 11.60 3.21
C ASN A 314 5.80 11.03 3.72
N ASP A 315 5.15 10.05 3.17
CA ASP A 315 5.57 9.09 2.20
C ASP A 315 4.46 9.14 1.17
N ALA A 316 4.75 9.58 -0.04
CA ALA A 316 4.00 8.99 -1.12
C ALA A 316 4.55 7.57 -1.17
N GLY A 317 3.95 6.61 -0.46
CA GLY A 317 4.25 5.17 -0.50
C GLY A 317 3.99 4.61 -1.90
N ASN A 318 4.57 5.28 -2.90
CA ASN A 318 4.22 5.26 -4.28
C ASN A 318 4.90 4.01 -4.82
N VAL A 319 4.26 2.89 -4.55
CA VAL A 319 4.52 1.66 -5.28
C VAL A 319 3.89 1.85 -6.66
N SER A 320 4.45 2.76 -7.44
CA SER A 320 4.07 2.93 -8.84
C SER A 320 4.81 1.88 -9.64
N ILE A 321 4.08 0.95 -10.24
CA ILE A 321 4.67 0.09 -11.28
C ILE A 321 4.91 0.99 -12.50
N PRO A 322 6.15 1.12 -13.01
CA PRO A 322 6.36 1.77 -14.29
C PRO A 322 5.50 1.04 -15.32
N GLU A 323 4.65 1.76 -16.06
CA GLU A 323 3.97 1.21 -17.21
C GLU A 323 5.04 0.58 -18.11
N PHE A 324 5.13 -0.75 -18.10
CA PHE A 324 6.13 -1.40 -18.92
C PHE A 324 5.84 -1.04 -20.38
N VAL A 325 6.93 -0.90 -21.12
CA VAL A 325 7.13 -0.78 -22.57
C VAL A 325 6.47 -1.93 -23.37
N THR A 326 5.47 -2.60 -22.81
CA THR A 326 4.58 -3.62 -23.38
C THR A 326 3.79 -3.10 -24.59
N LEU A 327 3.79 -1.80 -24.86
CA LEU A 327 3.32 -1.22 -26.12
C LEU A 327 4.36 -1.34 -27.26
N ILE A 328 5.66 -1.36 -26.97
CA ILE A 328 6.71 -1.44 -28.01
C ILE A 328 6.90 -2.85 -28.54
N ALA A 329 6.66 -3.91 -27.76
CA ALA A 329 6.78 -5.28 -28.26
C ALA A 329 5.72 -5.64 -29.34
N PRO A 330 4.41 -5.35 -29.16
CA PRO A 330 3.41 -5.54 -30.20
C PRO A 330 3.62 -4.59 -31.38
N ILE A 331 3.91 -3.30 -31.13
CA ILE A 331 4.13 -2.31 -32.19
C ILE A 331 5.38 -2.64 -33.01
N GLY A 332 6.49 -3.00 -32.35
CA GLY A 332 7.73 -3.42 -33.00
C GLY A 332 7.57 -4.69 -33.82
N LEU A 333 6.77 -5.66 -33.34
CA LEU A 333 6.43 -6.86 -34.11
C LEU A 333 5.56 -6.53 -35.32
N ILE A 334 4.55 -5.67 -35.17
CA ILE A 334 3.68 -5.22 -36.26
C ILE A 334 4.48 -4.46 -37.32
N ILE A 335 5.31 -3.50 -36.91
CA ILE A 335 6.19 -2.75 -37.80
C ILE A 335 7.17 -3.69 -38.50
N GLY A 336 7.81 -4.60 -37.75
CA GLY A 336 8.75 -5.58 -38.29
C GLY A 336 8.11 -6.50 -39.34
N VAL A 337 6.89 -6.98 -39.09
CA VAL A 337 6.14 -7.82 -40.04
C VAL A 337 5.73 -7.02 -41.28
N VAL A 338 5.22 -5.80 -41.12
CA VAL A 338 4.84 -4.93 -42.25
C VAL A 338 6.05 -4.60 -43.12
N SER A 339 7.18 -4.21 -42.53
CA SER A 339 8.42 -3.92 -43.25
C SER A 339 8.98 -5.15 -43.98
N ALA A 340 8.95 -6.33 -43.36
CA ALA A 340 9.39 -7.57 -44.00
C ALA A 340 8.52 -7.97 -45.21
N ILE A 341 7.19 -7.76 -45.13
CA ILE A 341 6.26 -8.00 -46.23
C ILE A 341 6.49 -6.98 -47.36
N HIS A 342 6.74 -5.71 -47.03
CA HIS A 342 7.00 -4.66 -48.02
C HIS A 342 8.32 -4.90 -48.77
N TYR A 343 9.38 -5.26 -48.05
CA TYR A 343 10.68 -5.58 -48.63
C TYR A 343 10.61 -6.78 -49.60
N ARG A 344 9.85 -7.83 -49.24
CA ARG A 344 9.63 -8.99 -50.13
C ARG A 344 8.79 -8.70 -51.37
N ARG A 345 7.98 -7.65 -51.36
CA ARG A 345 7.16 -7.23 -52.51
C ARG A 345 7.91 -6.30 -53.47
N GLY A 346 8.90 -5.54 -52.99
CA GLY A 346 9.77 -4.71 -53.83
C GLY A 346 10.96 -5.44 -54.45
N ALA A 347 11.25 -6.66 -54.01
CA ALA A 347 12.32 -7.52 -54.54
C ALA A 347 11.83 -8.51 -55.63
N LYS A 348 10.69 -8.24 -56.27
CA LYS A 348 10.17 -8.98 -57.42
C LYS A 348 10.18 -8.14 -58.68
#